data_AF-A0A524HAS9-F1
#
_entry.id   AF-A0A524HAS9-F1
#
_cell.length_a   1.000
_cell.length_b   1.000
_cell.length_c   1.000
_cell.angle_alpha   90.00
_cell.angle_beta   90.00
_cell.angle_gamma   90.00
#
_symmetry.space_group_name_H-M   'P 1'
#
loop_
_entity.id
_entity.type
_entity.pdbx_description
1 polymer ?
#
loop_
_entity_poly.entity_id
_entity_poly.type
_entity_poly.pdbx_seq_one_letter_code
_entity_poly.pdbx_strand_id
1 'polypeptide(L)'
;MTTTQNLVVRSFNDRAEGLSHFMLRAGEAPRFIAIDDQAGCPMETALAALEWTRVVGILRDDDLLHAGRLTSETAAAVVERKSDRGRQFVYLGPRLDAPPMDVFEGAVLYDEPGVKAVEFNERAHALAHFLRATSGVGALMALLGRRAPELRHLRRWLGPILQELDAPRPLMAGWFAASAGGCLFAYPEGDIVCRYIEVGLDS
;
A
#
# COMPACT_ATOMS: atom_id res chain seq x y z
N MET A 1 -0.47 20.78 20.84
CA MET A 1 0.34 21.61 19.91
C MET A 1 0.20 20.99 18.54
N THR A 2 -0.55 21.62 17.64
CA THR A 2 -0.68 21.19 16.24
C THR A 2 0.56 21.66 15.50
N THR A 3 1.55 20.78 15.36
CA THR A 3 2.68 21.03 14.46
C THR A 3 2.11 21.17 13.06
N THR A 4 2.24 22.35 12.45
CA THR A 4 1.91 22.55 11.03
C THR A 4 2.76 21.59 10.23
N GLN A 5 2.17 20.49 9.76
CA GLN A 5 2.85 19.56 8.87
C GLN A 5 3.05 20.30 7.54
N ASN A 6 4.30 20.42 7.10
CA ASN A 6 4.60 21.06 5.83
C ASN A 6 3.95 20.23 4.71
N LEU A 7 3.10 20.86 3.91
CA LEU A 7 2.31 20.22 2.86
C LEU A 7 2.74 20.78 1.50
N VAL A 8 3.08 19.90 0.57
CA VAL A 8 3.40 20.26 -0.82
C VAL A 8 2.44 19.55 -1.75
N VAL A 9 1.75 20.33 -2.59
CA VAL A 9 0.85 19.82 -3.63
C VAL A 9 1.37 20.27 -4.99
N ARG A 10 1.49 19.33 -5.94
CA ARG A 10 1.87 19.61 -7.33
C ARG A 10 0.97 18.85 -8.29
N SER A 11 0.56 19.51 -9.37
CA SER A 11 -0.22 18.89 -10.43
C SER A 11 0.58 18.85 -11.71
N PHE A 12 0.39 17.78 -12.48
CA PHE A 12 1.06 17.54 -13.74
C PHE A 12 0.02 17.18 -14.80
N ASN A 13 0.25 17.72 -15.98
CA ASN A 13 -0.47 17.49 -17.21
C ASN A 13 0.17 16.35 -18.02
N ASP A 14 1.35 15.89 -17.63
CA ASP A 14 1.98 14.67 -18.12
C ASP A 14 2.24 13.68 -16.97
N ARG A 15 1.98 12.40 -17.24
CA ARG A 15 2.15 11.32 -16.27
C ARG A 15 3.62 10.99 -16.06
N ALA A 16 4.45 11.03 -17.10
CA ALA A 16 5.87 10.71 -16.98
C ALA A 16 6.58 11.77 -16.13
N GLU A 17 6.24 13.05 -16.28
CA GLU A 17 6.69 14.12 -15.39
C GLU A 17 6.29 13.88 -13.92
N GLY A 18 5.02 13.52 -13.66
CA GLY A 18 4.55 13.23 -12.31
C GLY A 18 5.27 12.05 -11.65
N LEU A 19 5.49 10.95 -12.40
CA LEU A 19 6.25 9.79 -11.93
C LEU A 19 7.72 10.11 -11.71
N SER A 20 8.34 10.90 -12.60
CA SER A 20 9.72 11.37 -12.45
C SER A 20 9.87 12.21 -11.19
N HIS A 21 8.95 13.17 -10.97
CA HIS A 21 8.91 13.97 -9.76
C HIS A 21 8.76 13.10 -8.51
N PHE A 22 7.83 12.13 -8.52
CA PHE A 22 7.63 11.19 -7.44
C PHE A 22 8.93 10.44 -7.11
N MET A 23 9.62 9.88 -8.10
CA MET A 23 10.86 9.12 -7.89
C MET A 23 11.97 9.99 -7.29
N LEU A 24 12.10 11.24 -7.75
CA LEU A 24 13.05 12.21 -7.21
C LEU A 24 12.76 12.54 -5.75
N ARG A 25 11.50 12.81 -5.40
CA ARG A 25 11.11 13.11 -4.00
C ARG A 25 11.22 11.89 -3.09
N ALA A 26 10.88 10.72 -3.60
CA ALA A 26 10.97 9.48 -2.85
C ALA A 26 12.42 9.12 -2.49
N GLY A 27 13.41 9.45 -3.34
CA GLY A 27 14.82 9.14 -3.07
C GLY A 27 15.04 7.66 -2.75
N GLU A 28 15.60 7.33 -1.59
CA GLU A 28 15.75 5.94 -1.11
C GLU A 28 14.59 5.44 -0.23
N ALA A 29 13.55 6.24 -0.03
CA ALA A 29 12.45 5.90 0.87
C ALA A 29 11.74 4.61 0.43
N PRO A 30 11.24 3.82 1.41
CA PRO A 30 10.37 2.69 1.12
C PRO A 30 9.14 3.16 0.33
N ARG A 31 8.82 2.46 -0.74
CA ARG A 31 7.75 2.85 -1.67
C ARG A 31 6.96 1.67 -2.20
N PHE A 32 5.76 1.95 -2.67
CA PHE A 32 4.97 1.07 -3.51
C PHE A 32 4.54 1.77 -4.79
N ILE A 33 4.25 0.97 -5.81
CA ILE A 33 3.78 1.42 -7.12
C ILE A 33 2.61 0.51 -7.51
N ALA A 34 1.60 1.08 -8.16
CA ALA A 34 0.52 0.31 -8.76
C ALA A 34 1.09 -0.63 -9.84
N ILE A 35 0.60 -1.87 -9.88
CA ILE A 35 0.97 -2.83 -10.93
C ILE A 35 0.50 -2.31 -12.29
N ASP A 36 -0.74 -1.81 -12.31
CA ASP A 36 -1.32 -1.09 -13.43
C ASP A 36 -1.37 0.38 -13.07
N ASP A 37 -0.47 1.18 -13.66
CA ASP A 37 -0.38 2.61 -13.43
C ASP A 37 -1.46 3.40 -14.20
N GLN A 38 -2.18 2.77 -15.13
CA GLN A 38 -3.34 3.36 -15.79
C GLN A 38 -4.57 3.30 -14.91
N ALA A 39 -4.85 2.13 -14.32
CA ALA A 39 -5.95 1.96 -13.40
C ALA A 39 -5.64 2.55 -12.01
N GLY A 40 -4.40 2.43 -11.54
CA GLY A 40 -4.02 2.76 -10.16
C GLY A 40 -4.71 1.86 -9.13
N CYS A 41 -4.48 2.12 -7.84
CA CYS A 41 -5.18 1.46 -6.74
C CYS A 41 -6.35 2.32 -6.25
N PRO A 42 -7.61 1.82 -6.27
CA PRO A 42 -8.73 2.51 -5.63
C PRO A 42 -8.47 2.69 -4.12
N MET A 43 -8.55 3.91 -3.61
CA MET A 43 -8.21 4.24 -2.20
C MET A 43 -9.43 4.55 -1.33
N GLU A 44 -10.65 4.27 -1.78
CA GLU A 44 -11.92 4.68 -1.16
C GLU A 44 -12.03 4.35 0.33
N THR A 45 -11.50 3.21 0.76
CA THR A 45 -11.67 2.67 2.12
C THR A 45 -10.34 2.42 2.84
N ALA A 46 -9.24 2.93 2.29
CA ALA A 46 -7.89 2.55 2.71
C ALA A 46 -7.57 2.84 4.18
N LEU A 47 -7.95 4.03 4.68
CA LEU A 47 -7.66 4.43 6.04
C LEU A 47 -8.47 3.60 7.04
N ALA A 48 -9.77 3.42 6.78
CA ALA A 48 -10.65 2.61 7.62
C ALA A 48 -10.16 1.15 7.71
N ALA A 49 -9.73 0.56 6.59
CA ALA A 49 -9.16 -0.79 6.57
C ALA A 49 -7.86 -0.87 7.39
N LEU A 50 -6.94 0.09 7.25
CA LEU A 50 -5.68 0.13 7.99
C LEU A 50 -5.89 0.36 9.49
N GLU A 51 -6.89 1.14 9.89
CA GLU A 51 -7.26 1.40 11.28
C GLU A 51 -7.93 0.19 11.92
N TRP A 52 -8.94 -0.39 11.26
CA TRP A 52 -9.64 -1.56 11.75
C TRP A 52 -8.69 -2.74 11.96
N THR A 53 -7.86 -3.06 10.96
CA THR A 53 -6.87 -4.15 11.04
C THR A 53 -5.83 -3.94 12.15
N ARG A 54 -5.58 -2.68 12.56
CA ARG A 54 -4.75 -2.36 13.73
C ARG A 54 -5.50 -2.71 15.03
N VAL A 55 -6.75 -2.27 15.15
CA VAL A 55 -7.58 -2.46 16.35
C VAL A 55 -7.79 -3.95 16.64
N VAL A 56 -8.04 -4.76 15.62
CA VAL A 56 -8.21 -6.21 15.78
C VAL A 56 -6.89 -6.99 15.82
N GLY A 57 -5.74 -6.32 15.72
CA GLY A 57 -4.42 -6.93 15.84
C GLY A 57 -3.97 -7.79 14.65
N ILE A 58 -4.71 -7.76 13.53
CA ILE A 58 -4.36 -8.49 12.30
C ILE A 58 -3.07 -7.94 11.69
N LEU A 59 -2.99 -6.60 11.56
CA LEU A 59 -1.84 -5.89 11.00
C LEU A 59 -1.11 -5.06 12.06
N ARG A 60 0.16 -5.40 12.32
CA ARG A 60 1.01 -4.76 13.32
C ARG A 60 1.69 -3.51 12.76
N ASP A 61 2.07 -2.59 13.64
CA ASP A 61 2.71 -1.32 13.24
C ASP A 61 4.11 -1.50 12.63
N ASP A 62 4.82 -2.57 12.98
CA ASP A 62 6.14 -2.95 12.46
C ASP A 62 6.09 -3.88 11.24
N ASP A 63 4.92 -4.33 10.82
CA ASP A 63 4.78 -5.11 9.59
C ASP A 63 5.18 -4.26 8.38
N LEU A 64 5.92 -4.86 7.44
CA LEU A 64 6.28 -4.22 6.17
C LEU A 64 5.29 -4.63 5.09
N LEU A 65 4.62 -3.66 4.45
CA LEU A 65 3.64 -3.91 3.40
C LEU A 65 4.32 -4.16 2.06
N HIS A 66 4.30 -5.41 1.59
CA HIS A 66 4.87 -5.82 0.30
C HIS A 66 3.88 -5.71 -0.86
N ALA A 67 2.59 -5.95 -0.59
CA ALA A 67 1.54 -5.73 -1.56
C ALA A 67 0.23 -5.39 -0.85
N GLY A 68 -0.63 -4.63 -1.51
CA GLY A 68 -1.94 -4.27 -1.01
C GLY A 68 -2.90 -4.00 -2.15
N ARG A 69 -4.15 -4.45 -2.01
CA ARG A 69 -5.26 -4.06 -2.88
C ARG A 69 -6.43 -3.70 -2.00
N LEU A 70 -7.01 -2.54 -2.25
CA LEU A 70 -8.21 -2.06 -1.60
C LEU A 70 -9.27 -1.84 -2.67
N THR A 71 -10.47 -2.33 -2.42
CA THR A 71 -11.65 -2.13 -3.27
C THR A 71 -12.80 -1.66 -2.39
N SER A 72 -13.94 -1.33 -2.99
CA SER A 72 -15.16 -0.96 -2.27
C SER A 72 -15.64 -2.07 -1.32
N GLU A 73 -15.41 -3.34 -1.66
CA GLU A 73 -15.97 -4.50 -0.94
C GLU A 73 -14.93 -5.38 -0.25
N THR A 74 -13.70 -5.41 -0.76
CA THR A 74 -12.65 -6.34 -0.32
C THR A 74 -11.28 -5.69 -0.17
N ALA A 75 -10.46 -6.25 0.71
CA ALA A 75 -9.07 -5.87 0.89
C ALA A 75 -8.19 -7.11 0.91
N ALA A 76 -7.02 -7.03 0.27
CA ALA A 76 -5.98 -8.04 0.34
C ALA A 76 -4.62 -7.38 0.60
N ALA A 77 -3.73 -8.04 1.32
CA ALA A 77 -2.39 -7.55 1.62
C ALA A 77 -1.39 -8.69 1.75
N VAL A 78 -0.12 -8.39 1.47
CA VAL A 78 1.02 -9.21 1.84
C VAL A 78 1.91 -8.38 2.73
N VAL A 79 2.19 -8.89 3.93
CA VAL A 79 3.10 -8.25 4.87
C VAL A 79 4.28 -9.13 5.22
N GLU A 80 5.44 -8.52 5.46
CA GLU A 80 6.58 -9.16 6.12
C GLU A 80 6.52 -8.83 7.59
N ARG A 81 6.53 -9.87 8.41
CA ARG A 81 6.52 -9.82 9.85
C ARG A 81 7.83 -10.40 10.37
N LYS A 82 8.47 -9.69 11.30
CA LYS A 82 9.58 -10.25 12.06
C LYS A 82 9.02 -11.10 13.20
N SER A 83 9.55 -12.31 13.36
CA SER A 83 9.26 -13.21 14.47
C SER A 83 10.54 -13.87 14.96
N ASP A 84 10.43 -14.64 16.05
CA ASP A 84 11.54 -15.41 16.60
C ASP A 84 12.09 -16.45 15.61
N ARG A 85 11.29 -16.83 14.61
CA ARG A 85 11.64 -17.76 13.53
C ARG A 85 12.26 -17.07 12.32
N GLY A 86 12.50 -15.76 12.38
CA GLY A 86 13.02 -14.96 11.28
C GLY A 86 11.92 -14.13 10.62
N ARG A 87 12.01 -13.97 9.30
CA ARG A 87 11.04 -13.19 8.52
C ARG A 87 9.96 -14.11 8.00
N GLN A 88 8.71 -13.77 8.27
CA GLN A 88 7.54 -14.49 7.77
C GLN A 88 6.74 -13.58 6.84
N PHE A 89 6.21 -14.13 5.75
CA PHE A 89 5.42 -13.38 4.79
C PHE A 89 3.97 -13.83 4.88
N VAL A 90 3.07 -12.92 5.25
CA VAL A 90 1.68 -13.25 5.51
C VAL A 90 0.80 -12.63 4.44
N TYR A 91 0.11 -13.46 3.69
CA TYR A 91 -1.04 -13.05 2.90
C TYR A 91 -2.27 -12.93 3.81
N LEU A 92 -3.03 -11.86 3.62
CA LEU A 92 -4.32 -11.60 4.23
C LEU A 92 -5.28 -11.18 3.13
N GLY A 93 -6.45 -11.79 3.03
CA GLY A 93 -7.43 -11.36 2.04
C GLY A 93 -8.73 -12.13 2.10
N PRO A 94 -9.65 -11.91 1.14
CA PRO A 94 -10.97 -12.51 1.16
C PRO A 94 -10.88 -14.03 1.10
N ARG A 95 -11.61 -14.71 1.99
CA ARG A 95 -11.58 -16.18 2.05
C ARG A 95 -12.01 -16.83 0.73
N LEU A 96 -13.01 -16.25 0.05
CA LEU A 96 -13.56 -16.78 -1.20
C LEU A 96 -12.59 -16.66 -2.37
N ASP A 97 -11.75 -15.62 -2.37
CA ASP A 97 -10.80 -15.33 -3.45
C ASP A 97 -9.42 -15.94 -3.19
N ALA A 98 -9.17 -16.43 -1.96
CA ALA A 98 -7.88 -16.98 -1.58
C ALA A 98 -7.64 -18.34 -2.26
N PRO A 99 -6.64 -18.45 -3.15
CA PRO A 99 -6.35 -19.70 -3.85
C PRO A 99 -5.92 -20.80 -2.85
N PRO A 100 -5.93 -22.08 -3.26
CA PRO A 100 -5.29 -23.11 -2.48
C PRO A 100 -3.79 -22.78 -2.31
N MET A 101 -3.26 -23.01 -1.11
CA MET A 101 -1.84 -22.87 -0.81
C MET A 101 -1.22 -24.28 -0.79
N ASP A 102 -0.03 -24.41 -1.37
CA ASP A 102 0.76 -25.64 -1.27
C ASP A 102 1.33 -25.75 0.14
N VAL A 103 0.99 -26.83 0.85
CA VAL A 103 1.40 -27.10 2.25
C VAL A 103 2.91 -27.07 2.48
N PHE A 104 3.73 -27.22 1.43
CA PHE A 104 5.18 -27.07 1.53
C PHE A 104 5.67 -25.62 1.44
N GLU A 105 4.85 -24.72 0.90
CA GLU A 105 5.16 -23.30 0.74
C GLU A 105 4.76 -22.46 1.96
N GLY A 106 3.85 -22.95 2.80
CA GLY A 106 3.27 -22.15 3.88
C GLY A 106 2.34 -22.89 4.86
N ALA A 107 1.70 -22.11 5.74
CA ALA A 107 0.74 -22.59 6.74
C ALA A 107 -0.45 -21.62 6.86
N VAL A 108 -1.66 -22.16 7.10
CA VAL A 108 -2.84 -21.32 7.37
C VAL A 108 -2.75 -20.80 8.80
N LEU A 109 -2.81 -19.47 8.95
CA LEU A 109 -2.83 -18.81 10.26
C LEU A 109 -4.26 -18.52 10.73
N TYR A 110 -5.15 -18.22 9.79
CA TYR A 110 -6.53 -17.84 10.06
C TYR A 110 -7.42 -18.23 8.87
N ASP A 111 -8.59 -18.81 9.12
CA ASP A 111 -9.55 -19.20 8.07
C ASP A 111 -10.96 -19.06 8.61
N GLU A 112 -11.53 -17.87 8.48
CA GLU A 112 -12.80 -17.50 9.09
C GLU A 112 -13.72 -16.80 8.10
N PRO A 113 -15.03 -16.66 8.42
CA PRO A 113 -15.97 -16.04 7.50
C PRO A 113 -15.48 -14.68 7.01
N GLY A 114 -15.28 -14.57 5.69
CA GLY A 114 -14.84 -13.34 5.02
C GLY A 114 -13.33 -13.17 4.84
N VAL A 115 -12.47 -13.77 5.68
CA VAL A 115 -11.01 -13.53 5.61
C VAL A 115 -10.17 -14.80 5.82
N LYS A 116 -9.08 -14.89 5.06
CA LYS A 116 -8.08 -15.95 5.17
C LYS A 116 -6.69 -15.33 5.33
N ALA A 117 -5.91 -15.88 6.26
CA ALA A 117 -4.52 -15.54 6.48
C ALA A 117 -3.63 -16.76 6.24
N VAL A 118 -2.60 -16.59 5.43
CA VAL A 118 -1.67 -17.65 5.07
C VAL A 118 -0.26 -17.15 5.22
N GLU A 119 0.54 -17.84 6.02
CA GLU A 119 1.96 -17.59 6.19
C GLU A 119 2.77 -18.36 5.15
N PHE A 120 3.80 -17.72 4.61
CA PHE A 120 4.76 -18.27 3.68
C PHE A 120 6.18 -18.05 4.19
N ASN A 121 7.05 -19.02 3.89
CA ASN A 121 8.48 -18.92 4.17
C ASN A 121 9.19 -17.94 3.23
N GLU A 122 8.68 -17.78 2.01
CA GLU A 122 9.29 -16.94 0.99
C GLU A 122 8.36 -15.83 0.53
N ARG A 123 8.94 -14.64 0.33
CA ARG A 123 8.23 -13.47 -0.22
C ARG A 123 7.58 -13.77 -1.56
N ALA A 124 8.27 -14.52 -2.43
CA ALA A 124 7.81 -14.82 -3.78
C ALA A 124 6.50 -15.62 -3.74
N HIS A 125 6.39 -16.62 -2.86
CA HIS A 125 5.17 -17.42 -2.72
C HIS A 125 3.99 -16.58 -2.22
N ALA A 126 4.21 -15.74 -1.20
CA ALA A 126 3.17 -14.85 -0.70
C ALA A 126 2.67 -13.87 -1.78
N LEU A 127 3.58 -13.27 -2.55
CA LEU A 127 3.23 -12.38 -3.66
C LEU A 127 2.50 -13.13 -4.79
N ALA A 128 2.95 -14.33 -5.16
CA ALA A 128 2.28 -15.15 -6.16
C ALA A 128 0.87 -15.56 -5.70
N HIS A 129 0.69 -15.88 -4.42
CA HIS A 129 -0.63 -16.14 -3.83
C HIS A 129 -1.54 -14.91 -3.92
N PHE A 130 -1.02 -13.74 -3.54
CA PHE A 130 -1.73 -12.47 -3.65
C PHE A 130 -2.13 -12.13 -5.09
N LEU A 131 -1.23 -12.28 -6.05
CA LEU A 131 -1.53 -11.98 -7.46
C LEU A 131 -2.58 -12.95 -8.03
N ARG A 132 -2.54 -14.23 -7.65
CA ARG A 132 -3.59 -15.19 -8.01
C ARG A 132 -4.95 -14.82 -7.39
N ALA A 133 -4.96 -14.34 -6.15
CA ALA A 133 -6.20 -13.94 -5.47
C ALA A 133 -6.80 -12.64 -6.01
N THR A 134 -5.97 -11.72 -6.49
CA THR A 134 -6.39 -10.36 -6.87
C THR A 134 -6.40 -10.09 -8.36
N SER A 135 -5.83 -11.00 -9.16
CA SER A 135 -5.51 -10.80 -10.57
C SER A 135 -4.58 -9.60 -10.85
N GLY A 136 -3.96 -9.02 -9.81
CA GLY A 136 -3.11 -7.83 -9.91
C GLY A 136 -3.84 -6.51 -10.17
N VAL A 137 -5.14 -6.54 -10.49
CA VAL A 137 -5.93 -5.34 -10.80
C VAL A 137 -6.10 -4.49 -9.54
N GLY A 138 -5.74 -3.21 -9.64
CA GLY A 138 -5.83 -2.27 -8.51
C GLY A 138 -4.82 -2.55 -7.39
N ALA A 139 -3.83 -3.41 -7.60
CA ALA A 139 -2.84 -3.73 -6.60
C ALA A 139 -1.67 -2.73 -6.59
N LEU A 140 -1.20 -2.41 -5.38
CA LEU A 140 0.06 -1.75 -5.10
C LEU A 140 1.09 -2.81 -4.68
N MET A 141 2.32 -2.67 -5.14
CA MET A 141 3.44 -3.52 -4.74
C MET A 141 4.64 -2.70 -4.32
N ALA A 142 5.32 -3.15 -3.26
CA ALA A 142 6.60 -2.61 -2.85
C ALA A 142 7.69 -3.06 -3.84
N LEU A 143 7.91 -2.22 -4.84
CA LEU A 143 8.88 -2.39 -5.91
C LEU A 143 9.85 -1.22 -5.94
N LEU A 144 11.02 -1.42 -6.56
CA LEU A 144 12.02 -0.37 -6.81
C LEU A 144 12.54 0.35 -5.55
N GLY A 145 12.38 -0.26 -4.38
CA GLY A 145 12.90 0.20 -3.10
C GLY A 145 13.75 -0.88 -2.44
N ARG A 146 14.66 -0.48 -1.55
CA ARG A 146 15.51 -1.42 -0.79
C ARG A 146 14.72 -2.26 0.23
N ARG A 147 13.57 -1.74 0.66
CA ARG A 147 12.68 -2.34 1.66
C ARG A 147 11.24 -1.90 1.41
N ALA A 148 10.30 -2.70 1.88
CA ALA A 148 8.89 -2.35 1.90
C ALA A 148 8.58 -1.26 2.94
N PRO A 149 7.53 -0.45 2.73
CA PRO A 149 7.03 0.51 3.72
C PRO A 149 6.52 -0.15 5.02
N GLU A 150 6.79 0.47 6.17
CA GLU A 150 6.21 0.05 7.46
C GLU A 150 4.79 0.58 7.61
N LEU A 151 3.87 -0.26 8.11
CA LEU A 151 2.46 0.12 8.28
C LEU A 151 2.24 1.32 9.19
N ARG A 152 3.07 1.51 10.23
CA ARG A 152 3.00 2.72 11.08
C ARG A 152 3.21 4.01 10.29
N HIS A 153 4.08 4.01 9.28
CA HIS A 153 4.37 5.20 8.48
C HIS A 153 3.26 5.45 7.46
N LEU A 154 2.69 4.39 6.88
CA LEU A 154 1.49 4.50 6.05
C LEU A 154 0.35 5.16 6.84
N ARG A 155 0.02 4.60 8.01
CA ARG A 155 -1.06 5.12 8.87
C ARG A 155 -0.83 6.58 9.26
N ARG A 156 0.42 6.94 9.57
CA ARG A 156 0.78 8.31 9.96
C ARG A 156 0.56 9.32 8.84
N TRP A 157 0.93 8.98 7.60
CA TRP A 157 0.99 9.95 6.51
C TRP A 157 -0.15 9.87 5.51
N LEU A 158 -0.81 8.72 5.35
CA LEU A 158 -1.94 8.60 4.41
C LEU A 158 -3.12 9.50 4.79
N GLY A 159 -3.45 9.62 6.07
CA GLY A 159 -4.58 10.45 6.52
C GLY A 159 -4.48 11.90 6.03
N PRO A 160 -3.42 12.64 6.39
CA PRO A 160 -3.19 14.00 5.92
C PRO A 160 -3.16 14.12 4.38
N ILE A 161 -2.51 13.17 3.69
CA ILE A 161 -2.45 13.17 2.23
C ILE A 161 -3.84 13.04 1.59
N LEU A 162 -4.68 12.12 2.12
CA LEU A 162 -6.01 11.86 1.57
C LEU A 162 -6.99 13.01 1.84
N GLN A 163 -6.77 13.81 2.89
CA GLN A 163 -7.59 14.99 3.20
C GLN A 163 -7.45 16.11 2.16
N GLU A 164 -6.36 16.11 1.39
CA GLU A 164 -6.11 17.07 0.31
C GLU A 164 -6.78 16.66 -1.02
N LEU A 165 -7.43 15.49 -1.07
CA LEU A 165 -8.20 15.04 -2.22
C LEU A 165 -9.65 15.52 -2.12
N ASP A 166 -10.13 16.06 -3.23
CA ASP A 166 -11.51 16.52 -3.42
C ASP A 166 -12.51 15.37 -3.63
N ALA A 167 -12.01 14.23 -4.10
CA ALA A 167 -12.77 13.01 -4.32
C ALA A 167 -11.82 11.80 -4.24
N PRO A 168 -12.32 10.56 -4.07
CA PRO A 168 -11.49 9.37 -4.20
C PRO A 168 -10.75 9.34 -5.54
N ARG A 169 -9.41 9.23 -5.50
CA ARG A 169 -8.56 9.14 -6.68
C ARG A 169 -7.73 7.86 -6.64
N PRO A 170 -7.48 7.19 -7.78
CA PRO A 170 -6.59 6.04 -7.81
C PRO A 170 -5.16 6.42 -7.44
N LEU A 171 -4.56 5.68 -6.51
CA LEU A 171 -3.18 5.84 -6.10
C LEU A 171 -2.26 5.11 -7.09
N MET A 172 -1.37 5.86 -7.72
CA MET A 172 -0.39 5.32 -8.66
C MET A 172 0.89 4.89 -7.96
N ALA A 173 1.36 5.68 -6.98
CA ALA A 173 2.57 5.38 -6.24
C ALA A 173 2.58 6.11 -4.90
N GLY A 174 3.26 5.55 -3.91
CA GLY A 174 3.40 6.15 -2.58
C GLY A 174 4.73 5.79 -1.92
N TRP A 175 5.34 6.73 -1.21
CA TRP A 175 6.53 6.51 -0.40
C TRP A 175 6.30 6.97 1.03
N PHE A 176 6.86 6.22 2.00
CA PHE A 176 6.57 6.42 3.42
C PHE A 176 7.83 6.22 4.26
N ALA A 177 8.32 7.31 4.83
CA ALA A 177 9.47 7.35 5.73
C ALA A 177 9.03 7.74 7.16
N ALA A 178 9.96 7.68 8.10
CA ALA A 178 9.69 8.04 9.49
C ALA A 178 9.34 9.53 9.66
N SER A 179 9.95 10.40 8.86
CA SER A 179 9.80 11.86 8.92
C SER A 179 8.75 12.42 7.96
N ALA A 180 8.47 11.73 6.85
CA ALA A 180 7.63 12.26 5.78
C ALA A 180 6.99 11.15 4.94
N GLY A 181 6.04 11.52 4.09
CA GLY A 181 5.45 10.64 3.08
C GLY A 181 4.95 11.42 1.87
N GLY A 182 4.78 10.75 0.75
CA GLY A 182 4.21 11.35 -0.45
C GLY A 182 3.54 10.34 -1.36
N CYS A 183 2.49 10.79 -2.04
CA CYS A 183 1.66 9.97 -2.93
C CYS A 183 1.44 10.67 -4.27
N LEU A 184 1.37 9.88 -5.33
CA LEU A 184 0.99 10.30 -6.67
C LEU A 184 -0.36 9.67 -7.04
N PHE A 185 -1.34 10.50 -7.36
CA PHE A 185 -2.69 10.08 -7.71
C PHE A 185 -2.99 10.34 -9.18
N ALA A 186 -3.76 9.44 -9.80
CA ALA A 186 -4.26 9.61 -11.15
C ALA A 186 -5.47 10.56 -11.16
N TYR A 187 -5.49 11.48 -12.13
CA TYR A 187 -6.60 12.36 -12.44
C TYR A 187 -7.07 12.01 -13.86
N PRO A 188 -8.05 11.09 -14.00
CA PRO A 188 -8.45 10.58 -15.32
C PRO A 188 -9.27 11.59 -16.14
N GLU A 189 -9.72 12.69 -15.53
CA GLU A 189 -10.57 13.70 -16.14
C GLU A 189 -9.91 15.09 -16.09
N GLY A 190 -9.90 15.81 -17.22
CA GLY A 190 -9.40 17.17 -17.35
C GLY A 190 -7.95 17.28 -17.85
N ASP A 191 -7.40 18.50 -17.79
CA ASP A 191 -6.03 18.79 -18.25
C ASP A 191 -4.94 18.28 -17.28
N ILE A 192 -5.30 18.07 -16.02
CA ILE A 192 -4.39 17.49 -15.01
C ILE A 192 -4.51 15.98 -15.10
N VAL A 193 -3.39 15.30 -15.37
CA VAL A 193 -3.32 13.84 -15.51
C VAL A 193 -2.90 13.17 -14.21
N CYS A 194 -2.13 13.85 -13.38
CA CYS A 194 -1.80 13.37 -12.04
C CYS A 194 -1.53 14.50 -11.04
N ARG A 195 -1.70 14.18 -9.75
CA ARG A 195 -1.43 15.09 -8.63
C ARG A 195 -0.55 14.40 -7.62
N TYR A 196 0.55 15.05 -7.28
CA TYR A 196 1.47 14.66 -6.23
C TYR A 196 1.17 15.46 -4.95
N ILE A 197 1.16 14.76 -3.82
CA ILE A 197 0.91 15.33 -2.50
C ILE A 197 1.96 14.77 -1.54
N GLU A 198 2.61 15.65 -0.80
CA GLU A 198 3.70 15.33 0.12
C GLU A 198 3.50 16.03 1.47
N VAL A 199 3.83 15.32 2.54
CA VAL A 199 3.71 15.78 3.93
C VAL A 199 5.00 15.55 4.69
N GLY A 200 5.39 16.51 5.53
CA GLY A 200 6.42 16.35 6.56
C GLY A 200 7.88 16.52 6.13
N LEU A 201 8.17 16.85 4.87
CA LEU A 201 9.51 17.34 4.48
C LEU A 201 9.60 18.84 4.73
N ASP A 202 10.62 19.28 5.47
CA ASP A 202 10.98 20.68 5.53
C ASP A 202 11.50 21.11 4.15
N SER A 203 10.90 22.18 3.59
CA SER A 203 11.21 22.70 2.25
C SER A 203 12.52 23.48 2.21
#